data_AF-A0A9C8H6I0-F1
#
_entry.id   AF-A0A9C8H6I0-F1
#
_cell.length_a   1.000
_cell.length_b   1.000
_cell.length_c   1.000
_cell.angle_alpha   90.00
_cell.angle_beta   90.00
_cell.angle_gamma   90.00
#
_symmetry.space_group_name_H-M   'P 1'
#
loop_
_entity.id
_entity.type
_entity.pdbx_description
1 polymer ?
#
loop_
_entity_poly.entity_id
_entity_poly.type
_entity_poly.pdbx_seq_one_letter_code
_entity_poly.pdbx_strand_id
1 'polypeptide(L)' 'MALDRKPGPNDLSAFWMPFTANRQFKKSPRMFVGAEGMYYKTSDGREVLDGT' A
#
# COMPACT_ATOMS: atom_id res chain seq x y z
N MET A 1 0.92 -25.09 -12.06
CA MET A 1 0.20 -23.86 -11.65
C MET A 1 1.22 -22.89 -11.10
N ALA A 2 1.72 -21.96 -11.92
CA ALA A 2 2.63 -20.93 -11.47
C ALA A 2 1.84 -19.90 -10.66
N LEU A 3 2.16 -19.77 -9.37
CA LEU A 3 1.66 -18.67 -8.55
C LEU A 3 2.33 -17.40 -9.07
N ASP A 4 1.59 -16.59 -9.83
CA ASP A 4 1.94 -15.22 -10.19
C ASP A 4 2.04 -14.39 -8.91
N ARG A 5 3.19 -14.48 -8.24
CA ARG A 5 3.50 -13.71 -7.05
C ARG A 5 4.11 -12.41 -7.55
N LYS A 6 3.26 -11.42 -7.84
CA LYS A 6 3.70 -10.02 -8.01
C LYS A 6 4.70 -9.70 -6.89
N PRO A 7 5.91 -9.20 -7.19
CA PRO A 7 6.89 -8.89 -6.16
C PRO A 7 6.24 -7.89 -5.20
N GLY A 8 5.94 -8.36 -3.99
CA GLY A 8 5.40 -7.50 -2.93
C GLY A 8 6.46 -6.45 -2.58
N PRO A 9 6.05 -5.25 -2.16
CA PRO A 9 7.00 -4.28 -1.62
C PRO A 9 7.79 -4.94 -0.48
N ASN A 10 9.01 -4.46 -0.26
CA ASN A 10 9.96 -4.87 0.80
C ASN A 10 9.29 -5.45 2.06
N ASP A 11 9.94 -6.43 2.70
CA ASP A 11 9.42 -7.02 3.94
C ASP A 11 9.10 -5.94 4.99
N LEU A 12 7.81 -5.81 5.30
CA LEU A 12 7.29 -4.83 6.26
C LEU A 12 7.36 -5.33 7.71
N SER A 13 7.87 -6.54 7.96
CA SER A 13 7.91 -7.17 9.28
C SER A 13 8.62 -6.31 10.34
N ALA A 14 9.75 -5.70 9.97
CA ALA A 14 10.58 -4.86 10.85
C ALA A 14 10.00 -3.46 11.11
N PHE A 15 9.04 -3.01 10.31
CA PHE A 15 8.50 -1.65 10.42
C PHE A 15 7.26 -1.63 11.30
N TRP A 16 7.16 -0.62 12.16
CA TRP A 16 5.97 -0.33 12.94
C TRP A 16 5.26 0.89 12.35
N MET A 17 3.96 0.76 12.11
CA MET A 17 3.12 1.84 11.62
C MET A 17 2.27 2.42 12.76
N PRO A 18 2.45 3.70 13.11
CA PRO A 18 1.62 4.35 14.12
C PRO A 18 0.16 4.43 13.67
N PHE A 19 -0.75 4.41 14.65
CA PHE A 19 -2.20 4.57 14.44
C PHE A 19 -2.82 3.62 13.41
N THR A 20 -2.17 2.48 13.16
CA THR A 20 -2.57 1.48 12.16
C THR A 20 -2.65 0.10 12.80
N ALA A 21 -3.64 -0.70 12.40
CA ALA A 21 -3.70 -2.12 12.75
C ALA A 21 -2.58 -2.90 12.04
N ASN A 22 -1.37 -2.88 12.62
CA ASN A 22 -0.12 -3.36 12.01
C ASN A 22 -0.22 -4.77 11.40
N ARG A 23 -0.84 -5.73 12.10
CA ARG A 23 -0.97 -7.11 11.61
C ARG A 23 -1.83 -7.19 10.34
N GLN A 24 -2.96 -6.48 10.32
CA GLN A 24 -3.85 -6.47 9.17
C GLN A 24 -3.24 -5.71 8.00
N PHE A 25 -2.59 -4.57 8.28
CA PHE A 25 -1.91 -3.79 7.26
C PHE A 25 -0.78 -4.59 6.60
N LYS A 26 0.09 -5.25 7.38
CA LYS A 26 1.18 -6.07 6.84
C LYS A 26 0.68 -7.24 5.96
N LYS A 27 -0.53 -7.76 6.23
CA LYS A 27 -1.15 -8.80 5.41
C LYS A 27 -1.68 -8.29 4.07
N SER A 28 -2.17 -7.04 4.02
CA SER A 28 -2.75 -6.43 2.83
C SER A 28 -2.43 -4.93 2.79
N PRO A 29 -1.17 -4.56 2.47
CA PRO A 29 -0.73 -3.17 2.51
C PRO A 29 -1.42 -2.37 1.40
N ARG A 30 -1.99 -1.22 1.77
CA ARG A 30 -2.56 -0.26 0.82
C ARG A 30 -1.49 0.79 0.53
N MET A 31 -0.77 0.58 -0.57
CA MET A 31 0.37 1.44 -0.94
C MET A 31 -0.05 2.45 -2.00
N PHE A 32 0.36 3.70 -1.81
CA PHE A 32 0.36 4.71 -2.87
C PHE A 32 1.68 4.66 -3.62
N VAL A 33 1.63 4.78 -4.94
CA VAL A 33 2.78 4.68 -5.85
C VAL A 33 3.06 5.99 -6.58
N GLY A 34 2.16 6.97 -6.46
CA GLY A 34 2.32 8.29 -7.04
C GLY A 34 1.32 9.29 -6.44
N ALA A 35 1.57 10.55 -6.71
CA ALA A 35 0.70 11.67 -6.37
C ALA A 35 0.74 12.68 -7.51
N GLU A 36 -0.42 13.21 -7.90
CA GLU A 36 -0.54 14.29 -8.89
C GLU A 36 -1.65 15.25 -8.46
N GLY A 37 -1.32 16.54 -8.32
CA GLY A 37 -2.25 17.55 -7.83
C GLY A 37 -2.82 17.16 -6.45
N MET A 38 -4.14 17.01 -6.39
CA MET A 38 -4.90 16.63 -5.19
C MET A 38 -5.22 15.12 -5.12
N TYR A 39 -4.58 14.28 -5.94
CA TYR A 39 -4.89 12.86 -6.00
C TYR A 39 -3.67 11.98 -5.75
N TYR A 40 -3.86 10.93 -4.94
CA TYR A 40 -2.95 9.82 -4.82
C TYR A 40 -3.32 8.70 -5.77
N LYS A 41 -2.32 8.02 -6.32
CA LYS A 41 -2.47 6.80 -7.12
C LYS A 41 -2.05 5.60 -6.30
N THR A 42 -2.94 4.62 -6.16
CA THR A 42 -2.66 3.37 -5.46
C THR A 42 -1.91 2.39 -6.36
N SER A 43 -1.26 1.39 -5.75
CA SER A 43 -0.55 0.32 -6.49
C SER A 43 -1.47 -0.55 -7.35
N ASP A 44 -2.76 -0.62 -7.03
CA ASP A 44 -3.81 -1.26 -7.83
C ASP A 44 -4.47 -0.33 -8.87
N GLY A 45 -3.96 0.90 -9.02
CA GLY A 45 -4.35 1.82 -10.09
C GLY A 45 -5.57 2.70 -9.82
N ARG A 46 -6.06 2.74 -8.58
CA ARG A 46 -7.14 3.64 -8.17
C ARG A 46 -6.60 5.03 -7.84
N GLU A 47 -7.41 6.03 -8.13
CA GLU A 47 -7.16 7.41 -7.71
C GLU A 47 -7.94 7.71 -6.42
N VAL A 48 -7.28 8.32 -5.46
CA VAL A 48 -7.83 8.67 -4.15
C VAL A 48 -7.62 10.16 -3.94
N LEU A 49 -8.69 10.90 -3.71
CA LEU A 49 -8.61 12.32 -3.37
C LEU A 49 -7.84 12.50 -2.05
N ASP A 50 -6.88 13.41 -2.05
CA ASP A 50 -6.17 13.86 -0.86
C ASP A 50 -7.04 14.86 -0.08
N GLY A 51 -8.06 14.32 0.61
CA GLY A 51 -8.87 15.03 1.57
C GLY A 51 -8.50 14.59 2.97
N THR A 52 -7.67 15.39 3.65
CA THR A 52 -7.32 15.25 5.08
C THR A 52 -8.52 15.14 6.00
#